data_AF-W7BEM3-F1
#
_entry.id   AF-W7BEM3-F1
#
_cell.length_a   1.000
_cell.length_b   1.000
_cell.length_c   1.000
_cell.angle_alpha   90.00
_cell.angle_beta   90.00
_cell.angle_gamma   90.00
#
_symmetry.space_group_name_H-M   'P 1'
#
loop_
_entity.id
_entity.type
_entity.pdbx_description
1 polymer ?
#
loop_
_entity_poly.entity_id
_entity_poly.type
_entity_poly.pdbx_seq_one_letter_code
_entity_poly.pdbx_strand_id
1 'polypeptide(L)'
;MGTPYYQVEQSGNTPLMAVANVTAAGAVNLTSTNDGRLVGIPYTKAGTLRFSTEEEIDFELVNKITPNVLVFPEESNITGTCTADVDSITVTVNGVEYRGGVISGDKFEFYIVDKVKNVNDTVTINAFDKAGKLIDKKDVIVKAAI
;
A
#
# COMPACT_ATOMS: atom_id res chain seq x y z
N MET A 1 18.58 44.15 -7.60
CA MET A 1 19.50 43.01 -7.44
C MET A 1 18.76 41.77 -7.89
N GLY A 2 19.07 41.23 -9.07
CA GLY A 2 18.37 40.11 -9.67
C GLY A 2 18.84 38.78 -9.07
N THR A 3 17.90 37.88 -8.79
CA THR A 3 18.21 36.49 -8.43
C THR A 3 18.78 35.77 -9.66
N PRO A 4 19.96 35.13 -9.59
CA PRO A 4 20.49 34.39 -10.73
C PRO A 4 19.64 33.13 -10.95
N TYR A 5 19.06 33.01 -12.15
CA TYR A 5 18.57 31.74 -12.69
C TYR A 5 19.77 31.01 -13.29
N TYR A 6 20.10 29.83 -12.77
CA TYR A 6 20.98 28.89 -13.47
C TYR A 6 20.13 28.11 -14.48
N GLN A 7 20.41 28.29 -15.77
CA GLN A 7 20.02 27.30 -16.78
C GLN A 7 21.09 26.21 -16.76
N VAL A 8 20.67 24.95 -16.59
CA VAL A 8 21.58 23.82 -16.68
C VAL A 8 21.67 23.44 -18.16
N GLU A 9 22.80 23.75 -18.78
CA GLU A 9 23.12 23.28 -20.13
C GLU A 9 23.27 21.75 -20.11
N GLN A 10 22.43 21.05 -20.87
CA GLN A 10 22.64 19.63 -21.13
C GLN A 10 23.74 19.48 -22.17
N SER A 11 24.94 19.11 -21.72
CA SER A 11 25.96 18.52 -22.57
C SER A 11 26.10 17.04 -22.21
N GLY A 12 25.68 16.16 -23.12
CA GLY A 12 26.09 14.76 -23.16
C GLY A 12 25.53 13.85 -22.05
N ASN A 13 24.45 13.14 -22.37
CA ASN A 13 24.06 11.79 -21.90
C ASN A 13 24.55 11.28 -20.52
N THR A 14 24.56 12.12 -19.48
CA THR A 14 24.83 11.73 -18.09
C THR A 14 23.56 11.98 -17.27
N PRO A 15 23.03 10.98 -16.55
CA PRO A 15 21.78 11.14 -15.82
C PRO A 15 21.95 12.16 -14.69
N LEU A 16 21.01 13.10 -14.61
CA LEU A 16 20.94 14.10 -13.55
C LEU A 16 20.83 13.40 -12.18
N MET A 17 21.84 13.55 -11.33
CA MET A 17 21.72 13.23 -9.90
C MET A 17 21.25 14.49 -9.17
N ALA A 18 19.94 14.63 -8.96
CA ALA A 18 19.43 15.70 -8.11
C ALA A 18 19.78 15.40 -6.64
N VAL A 19 20.49 16.32 -5.98
CA VAL A 19 20.76 16.28 -4.54
C VAL A 19 19.95 17.38 -3.86
N ALA A 20 19.04 17.00 -2.96
CA ALA A 20 18.30 17.94 -2.12
C ALA A 20 18.80 17.84 -0.66
N ASN A 21 19.09 18.98 -0.03
CA ASN A 21 19.41 19.06 1.39
C ASN A 21 18.14 19.44 2.17
N VAL A 22 17.71 18.58 3.09
CA VAL A 22 16.53 18.80 3.94
C VAL A 22 16.99 19.22 5.34
N THR A 23 16.68 20.45 5.75
CA THR A 23 17.18 21.08 6.98
C THR A 23 16.15 21.20 8.13
N ALA A 24 14.94 20.65 7.97
CA ALA A 24 13.95 20.48 9.04
C ALA A 24 12.88 19.43 8.64
N ALA A 25 12.05 18.98 9.59
CA ALA A 25 10.94 18.05 9.30
C ALA A 25 9.99 18.64 8.23
N GLY A 26 9.88 17.94 7.10
CA GLY A 26 9.10 18.35 5.94
C GLY A 26 9.30 17.38 4.77
N ALA A 27 8.35 17.32 3.85
CA ALA A 27 8.33 16.38 2.73
C ALA A 27 9.61 16.46 1.88
N VAL A 28 10.12 15.31 1.44
CA VAL A 28 11.15 15.23 0.40
C VAL A 28 10.44 15.35 -0.95
N ASN A 29 10.59 16.49 -1.61
CA ASN A 29 10.04 16.70 -2.95
C ASN A 29 11.00 16.13 -3.99
N LEU A 30 10.61 15.06 -4.68
CA LEU A 30 11.33 14.52 -5.83
C LEU A 30 10.69 15.05 -7.11
N THR A 31 11.49 15.60 -8.01
CA THR A 31 11.03 16.00 -9.34
C THR A 31 11.38 14.91 -10.33
N SER A 32 10.39 14.24 -10.91
CA SER A 32 10.58 13.40 -12.09
C SER A 32 11.02 14.30 -13.26
N THR A 33 12.19 14.03 -13.84
CA THR A 33 12.75 14.84 -14.95
C THR A 33 11.99 14.67 -16.27
N ASN A 34 11.03 13.76 -16.35
CA ASN A 34 10.44 13.34 -17.63
C ASN A 34 9.03 13.91 -17.90
N ASP A 35 8.34 14.42 -16.88
CA ASP A 35 6.98 14.97 -17.00
C ASP A 35 6.72 16.25 -16.18
N GLY A 36 7.69 16.70 -15.37
CA GLY A 36 7.58 17.93 -14.57
C GLY A 36 6.56 17.85 -13.43
N ARG A 37 6.05 16.65 -13.11
CA ARG A 37 5.08 16.45 -12.04
C ARG A 37 5.78 16.20 -10.71
N LEU A 38 5.40 16.96 -9.69
CA LEU A 38 5.86 16.75 -8.32
C LEU A 38 5.13 15.51 -7.75
N VAL A 39 5.90 14.50 -7.33
CA VAL A 39 5.37 13.36 -6.57
C VAL A 39 5.84 13.52 -5.13
N GLY A 40 4.93 13.91 -4.24
CA GLY A 40 5.19 13.92 -2.81
C GLY A 40 5.19 12.48 -2.28
N ILE A 41 6.29 12.03 -1.68
CA ILE A 41 6.36 10.73 -1.00
C ILE A 41 6.10 10.95 0.50
N PRO A 42 4.91 10.62 1.02
CA PRO A 42 4.64 10.73 2.45
C PRO A 42 5.40 9.65 3.24
N TYR A 43 5.95 10.00 4.40
CA TYR A 43 6.61 9.06 5.31
C TYR A 43 6.16 9.31 6.76
N THR A 44 6.02 8.23 7.55
CA THR A 44 5.50 8.28 8.93
C THR A 44 6.59 8.05 9.99
N LYS A 45 7.84 7.80 9.57
CA LYS A 45 9.01 7.62 10.45
C LYS A 45 10.27 8.13 9.76
N ALA A 46 11.22 8.70 10.52
CA ALA A 46 12.49 9.16 9.98
C ALA A 46 13.32 8.00 9.40
N GLY A 47 13.88 8.18 8.21
CA GLY A 47 14.69 7.19 7.50
C GLY A 47 15.47 7.82 6.33
N THR A 48 16.36 7.04 5.71
CA THR A 48 17.14 7.47 4.54
C THR A 48 16.50 6.92 3.28
N LEU A 49 16.10 7.80 2.36
CA LEU A 49 15.77 7.42 0.98
C LEU A 49 17.08 7.24 0.21
N ARG A 50 17.35 6.04 -0.31
CA ARG A 50 18.52 5.73 -1.13
C ARG A 50 18.07 5.56 -2.57
N PHE A 51 18.62 6.36 -3.48
CA PHE A 51 18.47 6.17 -4.92
C PHE A 51 19.74 5.46 -5.39
N SER A 52 19.62 4.20 -5.79
CA SER A 52 20.71 3.40 -6.35
C SER A 52 20.62 3.47 -7.87
N THR A 53 21.75 3.53 -8.57
CA THR A 53 21.81 3.71 -10.03
C THR A 53 21.41 2.46 -10.84
N GLU A 54 21.03 1.37 -10.17
CA GLU A 54 20.83 0.05 -10.80
C GLU A 54 19.58 -0.69 -10.32
N GLU A 55 18.71 -0.04 -9.54
CA GLU A 55 17.48 -0.66 -9.06
C GLU A 55 16.30 0.23 -9.47
N GLU A 56 15.44 -0.26 -10.38
CA GLU A 56 14.12 0.33 -10.60
C GLU A 56 13.41 0.34 -9.24
N ILE A 57 13.15 1.52 -8.69
CA ILE A 57 12.30 1.66 -7.52
C ILE A 57 10.86 1.57 -8.03
N ASP A 58 10.36 0.34 -8.14
CA ASP A 58 8.95 0.09 -8.36
C ASP A 58 8.17 0.58 -7.13
N PHE A 59 7.62 1.79 -7.23
CA PHE A 59 6.61 2.27 -6.30
C PHE A 59 5.33 1.47 -6.54
N GLU A 60 5.27 0.26 -6.00
CA GLU A 60 4.06 -0.52 -6.04
C GLU A 60 3.04 0.10 -5.09
N LEU A 61 1.97 0.66 -5.66
CA LEU A 61 0.81 1.05 -4.89
C LEU A 61 0.21 -0.25 -4.30
N VAL A 62 0.50 -0.52 -3.03
CA VAL A 62 0.02 -1.64 -2.22
C VAL A 62 -1.47 -1.49 -1.85
N ASN A 63 -2.32 -1.25 -2.86
CA ASN A 63 -3.77 -1.32 -2.75
C ASN A 63 -4.28 -2.44 -3.66
N LYS A 64 -3.79 -3.65 -3.40
CA LYS A 64 -4.17 -4.87 -4.13
C LYS A 64 -5.42 -5.50 -3.52
N ILE A 65 -5.74 -5.19 -2.26
CA ILE A 65 -6.95 -5.64 -1.59
C ILE A 65 -7.64 -4.49 -0.85
N THR A 66 -8.97 -4.44 -0.92
CA THR A 66 -9.82 -3.44 -0.25
C THR A 66 -11.01 -4.14 0.40
N PRO A 67 -10.95 -4.41 1.72
CA PRO A 67 -12.08 -4.98 2.43
C PRO A 67 -13.19 -3.95 2.64
N ASN A 68 -14.43 -4.42 2.57
CA ASN A 68 -15.58 -3.68 3.04
C ASN A 68 -15.61 -3.65 4.57
N VAL A 69 -16.40 -2.73 5.13
CA VAL A 69 -16.71 -2.73 6.56
C VAL A 69 -17.53 -3.98 6.87
N LEU A 70 -17.14 -4.73 7.89
CA LEU A 70 -17.88 -5.88 8.40
C LEU A 70 -18.92 -5.43 9.43
N VAL A 71 -20.19 -5.76 9.23
CA VAL A 71 -21.28 -5.52 10.18
C VAL A 71 -21.53 -6.76 11.01
N PHE A 72 -21.04 -6.76 12.25
CA PHE A 72 -21.22 -7.84 13.21
C PHE A 72 -22.51 -7.68 14.03
N PRO A 73 -23.28 -8.75 14.30
CA PRO A 73 -23.11 -10.15 13.86
C PRO A 73 -23.90 -10.50 12.59
N GLU A 74 -24.41 -9.51 11.84
CA GLU A 74 -25.32 -9.73 10.70
C GLU A 74 -24.63 -10.40 9.51
N GLU A 75 -23.40 -9.99 9.21
CA GLU A 75 -22.66 -10.51 8.07
C GLU A 75 -21.89 -11.78 8.44
N SER A 76 -22.00 -12.79 7.57
CA SER A 76 -21.29 -14.06 7.75
C SER A 76 -19.91 -14.09 7.10
N ASN A 77 -19.62 -13.12 6.23
CA ASN A 77 -18.40 -13.08 5.44
C ASN A 77 -17.80 -11.67 5.41
N ILE A 78 -16.48 -11.59 5.44
CA ILE A 78 -15.76 -10.40 5.00
C ILE A 78 -15.81 -10.42 3.46
N THR A 79 -16.26 -9.31 2.88
CA THR A 79 -16.27 -9.12 1.43
C THR A 79 -15.39 -7.93 1.05
N GLY A 80 -15.03 -7.83 -0.22
CA GLY A 80 -14.32 -6.67 -0.73
C GLY A 80 -13.88 -6.88 -2.17
N THR A 81 -12.97 -6.02 -2.62
CA THR A 81 -12.37 -6.11 -3.95
C THR A 81 -10.87 -6.37 -3.88
N CYS A 82 -10.35 -6.98 -4.94
CA CYS A 82 -8.94 -7.21 -5.13
C CYS A 82 -8.53 -7.08 -6.59
N THR A 83 -7.27 -6.75 -6.81
CA THR A 83 -6.66 -6.73 -8.15
C THR A 83 -6.40 -8.15 -8.65
N ALA A 84 -6.20 -8.32 -9.95
CA ALA A 84 -5.91 -9.62 -10.58
C ALA A 84 -4.59 -10.27 -10.10
N ASP A 85 -3.71 -9.51 -9.43
CA ASP A 85 -2.47 -10.03 -8.86
C ASP A 85 -2.70 -10.88 -7.60
N VAL A 86 -3.87 -10.75 -6.95
CA VAL A 86 -4.23 -11.53 -5.76
C VAL A 86 -4.75 -12.91 -6.18
N ASP A 87 -4.01 -13.95 -5.82
CA ASP A 87 -4.35 -15.34 -6.11
C ASP A 87 -5.00 -16.05 -4.92
N SER A 88 -4.62 -15.65 -3.70
CA SER A 88 -5.23 -16.19 -2.48
C SER A 88 -5.25 -15.17 -1.35
N ILE A 89 -6.12 -15.42 -0.37
CA ILE A 89 -6.27 -14.59 0.83
C ILE A 89 -6.23 -15.42 2.12
N THR A 90 -5.82 -14.78 3.20
CA THR A 90 -5.98 -15.28 4.57
C THR A 90 -6.54 -14.19 5.46
N VAL A 91 -7.21 -14.57 6.54
CA VAL A 91 -7.71 -13.63 7.55
C VAL A 91 -7.05 -13.93 8.88
N THR A 92 -6.48 -12.91 9.53
CA THR A 92 -5.97 -12.99 10.89
C THR A 92 -6.98 -12.35 11.84
N VAL A 93 -7.45 -13.08 12.84
CA VAL A 93 -8.31 -12.55 13.91
C VAL A 93 -7.58 -12.68 15.24
N ASN A 94 -7.35 -11.57 15.93
CA ASN A 94 -6.63 -11.52 17.22
C ASN A 94 -5.30 -12.29 17.22
N GLY A 95 -4.55 -12.23 16.10
CA GLY A 95 -3.27 -12.90 15.92
C GLY A 95 -3.33 -14.35 15.43
N VAL A 96 -4.53 -14.94 15.27
CA VAL A 96 -4.70 -16.29 14.73
C VAL A 96 -5.00 -16.21 13.23
N GLU A 97 -4.17 -16.84 12.39
CA GLU A 97 -4.36 -16.92 10.94
C GLU A 97 -5.35 -18.03 10.56
N TYR A 98 -6.29 -17.68 9.69
CA TYR A 98 -7.25 -18.59 9.07
C TYR A 98 -7.08 -18.53 7.55
N ARG A 99 -7.03 -19.71 6.93
CA ARG A 99 -6.91 -19.89 5.48
C ARG A 99 -8.27 -20.24 4.87
N GLY A 100 -8.46 -19.90 3.61
CA GLY A 100 -9.68 -20.15 2.85
C GLY A 100 -10.14 -18.91 2.13
N GLY A 101 -11.46 -18.73 2.07
CA GLY A 101 -12.07 -17.70 1.25
C GLY A 101 -12.11 -18.08 -0.23
N VAL A 102 -12.86 -17.28 -0.98
CA VAL A 102 -13.05 -17.45 -2.42
C VAL A 102 -12.77 -16.12 -3.09
N ILE A 103 -11.98 -16.15 -4.16
CA ILE A 103 -11.79 -15.02 -5.06
C ILE A 103 -12.54 -15.35 -6.35
N SER A 104 -13.39 -14.43 -6.78
CA SER A 104 -14.17 -14.54 -8.01
C SER A 104 -14.06 -13.25 -8.80
N GLY A 105 -13.16 -13.24 -9.78
CA GLY A 105 -12.84 -12.05 -10.56
C GLY A 105 -12.12 -11.01 -9.71
N ASP A 106 -12.73 -9.83 -9.57
CA ASP A 106 -12.22 -8.70 -8.81
C ASP A 106 -12.76 -8.64 -7.37
N LYS A 107 -13.50 -9.67 -6.93
CA LYS A 107 -14.14 -9.74 -5.62
C LYS A 107 -13.61 -10.92 -4.81
N PHE A 108 -13.61 -10.75 -3.50
CA PHE A 108 -13.34 -11.84 -2.57
C PHE A 108 -14.42 -11.96 -1.50
N GLU A 109 -14.51 -13.15 -0.92
CA GLU A 109 -15.37 -13.48 0.21
C GLU A 109 -14.63 -14.40 1.18
N PHE A 110 -14.74 -14.15 2.48
CA PHE A 110 -14.13 -14.99 3.52
C PHE A 110 -15.08 -15.19 4.70
N TYR A 111 -15.43 -16.44 5.01
CA TYR A 111 -16.35 -16.79 6.09
C TYR A 111 -15.77 -16.58 7.49
N ILE A 112 -16.49 -15.84 8.35
CA ILE A 112 -15.99 -15.38 9.65
C ILE A 112 -16.87 -15.66 10.87
N VAL A 113 -18.05 -16.27 10.72
CA VAL A 113 -19.01 -16.46 11.84
C VAL A 113 -18.39 -17.22 13.03
N ASP A 114 -17.58 -18.23 12.75
CA ASP A 114 -16.88 -19.03 13.75
C ASP A 114 -15.62 -18.34 14.31
N LYS A 115 -15.17 -17.24 13.71
CA LYS A 115 -13.85 -16.61 13.93
C LYS A 115 -13.91 -15.26 14.63
N VAL A 116 -14.81 -14.36 14.19
CA VAL A 116 -15.06 -13.06 14.82
C VAL A 116 -16.18 -13.23 15.84
N LYS A 117 -15.92 -12.85 17.08
CA LYS A 117 -16.81 -13.00 18.24
C LYS A 117 -17.20 -11.68 18.88
N ASN A 118 -16.48 -10.61 18.58
CA ASN A 118 -16.70 -9.29 19.14
C ASN A 118 -16.41 -8.19 18.12
N VAL A 119 -17.11 -7.05 18.23
CA VAL A 119 -16.82 -5.83 17.44
C VAL A 119 -15.40 -5.29 17.66
N ASN A 120 -14.78 -5.59 18.82
CA ASN A 120 -13.43 -5.18 19.16
C ASN A 120 -12.34 -6.16 18.70
N ASP A 121 -12.71 -7.25 18.01
CA ASP A 121 -11.72 -8.17 17.46
C ASP A 121 -10.86 -7.45 16.42
N THR A 122 -9.54 -7.65 16.51
CA THR A 122 -8.61 -7.14 15.50
C THR A 122 -8.62 -8.09 14.32
N VAL A 123 -9.16 -7.63 13.20
CA VAL A 123 -9.32 -8.41 11.97
C VAL A 123 -8.46 -7.80 10.87
N THR A 124 -7.60 -8.62 10.28
CA THR A 124 -6.76 -8.22 9.15
C THR A 124 -6.90 -9.23 8.02
N ILE A 125 -7.04 -8.74 6.79
CA ILE A 125 -6.96 -9.55 5.58
C ILE A 125 -5.57 -9.44 4.95
N ASN A 126 -5.01 -10.57 4.54
CA ASN A 126 -3.72 -10.68 3.88
C ASN A 126 -3.93 -11.23 2.46
N ALA A 127 -3.30 -10.62 1.47
CA ALA A 127 -3.40 -10.98 0.06
C ALA A 127 -2.06 -11.52 -0.45
N PHE A 128 -2.12 -12.63 -1.18
CA PHE A 128 -0.93 -13.31 -1.70
C PHE A 128 -1.00 -13.46 -3.22
N ASP A 129 0.16 -13.41 -3.87
CA ASP A 129 0.29 -13.74 -5.29
C ASP A 129 0.33 -15.26 -5.54
N LYS A 130 0.43 -15.65 -6.81
CA LYS A 130 0.54 -17.05 -7.28
C LYS A 130 1.75 -17.81 -6.72
N ALA A 131 2.79 -17.09 -6.32
CA ALA A 131 3.99 -17.69 -5.71
C ALA A 131 3.83 -17.84 -4.18
N GLY A 132 2.71 -17.40 -3.61
CA GLY A 132 2.46 -17.40 -2.17
C GLY A 132 3.19 -16.29 -1.42
N LYS A 133 3.67 -15.24 -2.12
CA LYS A 133 4.26 -14.06 -1.51
C LYS A 133 3.15 -13.12 -1.05
N LEU A 134 3.29 -12.58 0.16
CA LEU A 134 2.40 -11.53 0.67
C LEU A 134 2.61 -10.25 -0.15
N ILE A 135 1.56 -9.78 -0.82
CA ILE A 135 1.59 -8.60 -1.69
C ILE A 135 0.76 -7.43 -1.15
N ASP A 136 -0.19 -7.66 -0.24
CA ASP A 136 -0.90 -6.58 0.46
C ASP A 136 -1.52 -7.09 1.78
N LYS A 137 -1.79 -6.17 2.69
CA LYS A 137 -2.38 -6.42 4.01
C LYS A 137 -3.24 -5.23 4.43
N LYS A 138 -4.50 -5.46 4.79
CA LYS A 138 -5.43 -4.40 5.23
C LYS A 138 -6.22 -4.81 6.46
N ASP A 139 -6.40 -3.86 7.37
CA ASP A 139 -7.31 -4.04 8.48
C ASP A 139 -8.76 -3.96 8.01
N VAL A 140 -9.61 -4.80 8.59
CA VAL A 140 -11.04 -4.83 8.35
C VAL A 140 -11.72 -4.08 9.49
N ILE A 141 -12.47 -3.04 9.14
CA ILE A 141 -13.25 -2.29 10.13
C ILE A 141 -14.46 -3.16 10.51
N VAL A 142 -14.54 -3.54 11.78
CA VAL A 142 -15.71 -4.23 12.33
C VAL A 142 -16.60 -3.20 13.02
N LYS A 143 -17.88 -3.18 12.66
CA LYS A 143 -18.90 -2.34 13.30
C LYS A 143 -20.01 -3.21 13.86
N ALA A 144 -20.62 -2.75 14.93
CA ALA A 144 -21.86 -3.35 15.41
C ALA A 144 -23.01 -2.96 14.47
N ALA A 145 -23.96 -3.88 14.29
CA ALA A 145 -25.27 -3.55 13.74
C ALA A 145 -25.92 -2.41 14.56
N ILE A 146 -26.67 -1.54 13.86
CA ILE A 146 -27.32 -0.34 14.44
C ILE A 146 -28.75 -0.67 14.83
#